data_AF-A0A6M1LZN2-F1
#
_entry.id   AF-A0A6M1LZN2-F1
#
_cell.length_a   1.000
_cell.length_b   1.000
_cell.length_c   1.000
_cell.angle_alpha   90.00
_cell.angle_beta   90.00
_cell.angle_gamma   90.00
#
_symmetry.space_group_name_H-M   'P 1'
#
loop_
_entity.id
_entity.type
_entity.pdbx_description
1 polymer ?
#
loop_
_entity_poly.entity_id
_entity_poly.type
_entity_poly.pdbx_seq_one_letter_code
_entity_poly.pdbx_strand_id
1 'polypeptide(L)'
;MSAPTTALRPADRYGPWADGLSTAERRARLRCLRTIVHLVCGSHGADLAATLEQAEYDGDALRRSVDQLAQLASLDRRKVLTTFATLHRRRAPNRGSEP
;
A
#
# COMPACT_ATOMS: atom_id res chain seq x y z
N MET A 1 -30.36 -2.22 -6.11
CA MET A 1 -29.53 -3.37 -6.54
C MET A 1 -28.08 -2.98 -6.26
N SER A 2 -27.52 -3.41 -5.13
CA SER A 2 -26.10 -3.16 -4.82
C SER A 2 -25.24 -4.05 -5.71
N ALA A 3 -24.33 -3.46 -6.48
CA ALA A 3 -23.38 -4.20 -7.31
C ALA A 3 -22.58 -5.19 -6.44
N PRO A 4 -22.21 -6.37 -6.97
CA PRO A 4 -21.35 -7.29 -6.24
C PRO A 4 -20.06 -6.55 -5.85
N THR A 5 -19.76 -6.51 -4.55
CA THR A 5 -18.48 -6.00 -4.05
C THR A 5 -17.38 -6.92 -4.57
N THR A 6 -16.82 -6.59 -5.75
CA THR A 6 -15.77 -7.40 -6.37
C THR A 6 -14.58 -7.41 -5.42
N ALA A 7 -14.30 -8.58 -4.85
CA ALA A 7 -13.16 -8.78 -3.97
C ALA A 7 -11.84 -8.52 -4.73
N LEU A 8 -10.85 -7.95 -4.05
CA LEU A 8 -9.52 -7.74 -4.63
C LEU A 8 -8.92 -9.06 -5.10
N ARG A 9 -8.25 -9.02 -6.26
CA ARG A 9 -7.51 -10.17 -6.81
C ARG A 9 -6.43 -10.60 -5.82
N PRO A 10 -6.05 -11.89 -5.74
CA PRO A 10 -5.05 -12.36 -4.79
C PRO A 10 -3.71 -11.59 -4.85
N ALA A 11 -3.25 -11.24 -6.05
CA ALA A 11 -2.00 -10.48 -6.24
C ALA A 11 -2.05 -9.05 -5.66
N ASP A 12 -3.24 -8.47 -5.51
CA ASP A 12 -3.43 -7.13 -4.98
C ASP A 12 -3.57 -7.13 -3.45
N ARG A 13 -3.66 -8.30 -2.81
CA ARG A 13 -3.83 -8.45 -1.34
C ARG A 13 -2.50 -8.35 -0.58
N TYR A 14 -1.76 -7.27 -0.84
CA TYR A 14 -0.46 -6.99 -0.26
C TYR A 14 -0.46 -5.63 0.47
N GLY A 15 0.47 -5.43 1.39
CA GLY A 15 0.67 -4.13 2.05
C GLY A 15 -0.56 -3.66 2.83
N PRO A 16 -1.12 -2.46 2.57
CA PRO A 16 -2.34 -1.97 3.24
C PRO A 16 -3.62 -2.72 2.83
N TRP A 17 -3.60 -3.47 1.72
CA TRP A 17 -4.74 -4.22 1.20
C TRP A 17 -4.76 -5.68 1.63
N ALA A 18 -3.78 -6.10 2.44
CA ALA A 18 -3.73 -7.46 2.96
C ALA A 18 -4.95 -7.79 3.83
N ASP A 19 -5.35 -9.06 3.78
CA ASP A 19 -6.36 -9.63 4.65
C ASP A 19 -5.84 -9.70 6.11
N GLY A 20 -6.75 -9.71 7.09
CA GLY A 20 -6.40 -9.93 8.50
C GLY A 20 -5.68 -8.78 9.23
N LEU A 21 -5.52 -7.61 8.60
CA LEU A 21 -4.97 -6.43 9.28
C LEU A 21 -5.97 -5.82 10.25
N SER A 22 -5.50 -5.44 11.43
CA SER A 22 -6.26 -4.56 12.32
C SER A 22 -6.47 -3.19 11.65
N THR A 23 -7.52 -2.47 12.05
CA THR A 23 -7.79 -1.11 11.53
C THR A 23 -6.60 -0.17 11.76
N ALA A 24 -5.96 -0.26 12.93
CA ALA A 24 -4.79 0.57 13.26
C ALA A 24 -3.60 0.27 12.34
N GLU A 25 -3.27 -1.01 12.16
CA GLU A 25 -2.17 -1.43 11.27
C GLU A 25 -2.44 -1.03 9.82
N ARG A 26 -3.68 -1.19 9.35
CA ARG A 26 -4.07 -0.78 8.00
C ARG A 26 -3.83 0.71 7.78
N ARG A 27 -4.27 1.57 8.71
CA ARG A 27 -4.03 3.01 8.65
C ARG A 27 -2.55 3.37 8.68
N ALA A 28 -1.76 2.71 9.53
CA ALA A 28 -0.32 2.92 9.58
C ALA A 28 0.35 2.61 8.22
N ARG A 29 -0.04 1.50 7.59
CA ARG A 29 0.45 1.12 6.26
C ARG A 29 0.00 2.07 5.16
N LEU A 30 -1.25 2.54 5.19
CA LEU A 30 -1.75 3.56 4.24
C LEU A 30 -0.94 4.85 4.33
N ARG A 31 -0.68 5.34 5.55
CA ARG A 31 0.15 6.53 5.79
C ARG A 31 1.57 6.34 5.29
N CYS A 32 2.19 5.20 5.59
CA CYS A 32 3.53 4.86 5.12
C CYS A 32 3.58 4.83 3.59
N LEU A 33 2.62 4.17 2.94
CA LEU A 33 2.54 4.11 1.48
C LEU A 33 2.35 5.51 0.87
N ARG A 34 1.48 6.35 1.46
CA ARG A 34 1.26 7.74 1.04
C ARG A 34 2.54 8.56 1.11
N THR A 35 3.31 8.43 2.19
CA THR A 35 4.64 9.07 2.30
C THR A 35 5.58 8.63 1.18
N ILE A 36 5.64 7.34 0.87
CA ILE A 36 6.48 6.82 -0.22
C ILE A 36 6.02 7.36 -1.57
N VAL A 37 4.72 7.42 -1.82
CA VAL A 37 4.16 8.00 -3.05
C VAL A 37 4.59 9.46 -3.20
N HIS A 38 4.51 10.27 -2.14
CA HIS A 38 5.01 11.65 -2.19
C HIS A 38 6.50 11.73 -2.52
N LEU A 39 7.33 10.87 -1.91
CA LEU A 39 8.78 10.89 -2.10
C LEU A 39 9.22 10.39 -3.49
N VAL A 40 8.53 9.38 -4.03
CA VAL A 40 8.92 8.73 -5.28
C VAL A 40 8.29 9.41 -6.49
N CYS A 41 7.00 9.77 -6.40
CA CYS A 41 6.20 10.24 -7.53
C CYS A 41 6.07 11.78 -7.54
N GLY A 42 6.29 12.47 -6.42
CA GLY A 42 6.04 13.90 -6.32
C GLY A 42 4.60 14.25 -6.71
N SER A 43 4.43 15.26 -7.57
CA SER A 43 3.12 15.70 -8.08
C SER A 43 2.41 14.65 -8.92
N HIS A 44 3.13 13.74 -9.60
CA HIS A 44 2.52 12.68 -10.40
C HIS A 44 1.75 11.66 -9.56
N GLY A 45 2.02 11.58 -8.26
CA GLY A 45 1.34 10.71 -7.32
C GLY A 45 0.22 11.39 -6.53
N ALA A 46 -0.13 12.64 -6.82
CA ALA A 46 -1.04 13.44 -5.99
C ALA A 46 -2.42 12.78 -5.82
N ASP A 47 -3.02 12.29 -6.90
CA ASP A 47 -4.36 11.67 -6.87
C ASP A 47 -4.36 10.37 -6.04
N LEU A 48 -3.30 9.56 -6.19
CA LEU A 48 -3.13 8.35 -5.38
C LEU A 48 -2.91 8.72 -3.91
N ALA A 49 -2.09 9.74 -3.63
CA ALA A 49 -1.82 10.17 -2.26
C ALA A 49 -3.09 10.66 -1.56
N ALA A 50 -3.93 11.46 -2.23
CA ALA A 50 -5.22 11.91 -1.71
C ALA A 50 -6.18 10.73 -1.47
N THR A 51 -6.20 9.75 -2.38
CA THR A 51 -7.05 8.58 -2.22
C THR A 51 -6.58 7.68 -1.09
N LEU A 52 -5.28 7.55 -0.87
CA LEU A 52 -4.71 6.81 0.27
C LEU A 52 -5.03 7.46 1.62
N GLU A 53 -5.13 8.79 1.68
CA GLU A 53 -5.60 9.52 2.86
C GLU A 53 -7.08 9.26 3.12
N GLN A 54 -7.94 9.32 2.09
CA GLN A 54 -9.35 8.97 2.20
C GLN A 54 -9.55 7.51 2.65
N ALA A 55 -8.73 6.60 2.14
CA ALA A 55 -8.77 5.17 2.45
C ALA A 55 -8.53 4.84 3.93
N GLU A 56 -8.02 5.79 4.73
CA GLU A 56 -7.91 5.60 6.18
C GLU A 56 -9.28 5.43 6.87
N TYR A 57 -10.33 5.97 6.25
CA TYR A 57 -11.69 6.02 6.79
C TYR A 57 -12.73 5.43 5.84
N ASP A 58 -12.42 5.31 4.55
CA ASP A 58 -13.33 4.84 3.51
C ASP A 58 -12.84 3.55 2.83
N GLY A 59 -13.64 2.49 2.92
CA GLY A 59 -13.39 1.21 2.28
C GLY A 59 -13.50 1.25 0.74
N ASP A 60 -14.26 2.17 0.17
CA ASP A 60 -14.33 2.38 -1.28
C ASP A 60 -13.06 3.07 -1.80
N ALA A 61 -12.58 4.12 -1.12
CA ALA A 61 -11.27 4.71 -1.40
C ALA A 61 -10.13 3.69 -1.28
N LEU A 62 -10.19 2.79 -0.28
CA LEU A 62 -9.22 1.70 -0.16
C LEU A 62 -9.18 0.81 -1.41
N ARG A 63 -10.33 0.45 -1.97
CA ARG A 63 -10.39 -0.31 -3.23
C ARG A 63 -9.86 0.50 -4.41
N ARG A 64 -10.33 1.73 -4.59
CA ARG A 64 -9.90 2.62 -5.69
C ARG A 64 -8.38 2.85 -5.72
N SER A 65 -7.74 2.93 -4.54
CA SER A 65 -6.29 3.13 -4.45
C SER A 65 -5.47 2.00 -5.08
N VAL A 66 -5.99 0.77 -5.17
CA VAL A 66 -5.32 -0.34 -5.87
C VAL A 66 -5.22 -0.04 -7.36
N ASP A 67 -6.33 0.38 -7.96
CA ASP A 67 -6.39 0.70 -9.38
C ASP A 67 -5.49 1.90 -9.72
N GLN A 68 -5.53 2.96 -8.89
CA GLN A 68 -4.66 4.12 -9.08
C GLN A 68 -3.17 3.79 -8.95
N LEU A 69 -2.80 2.91 -8.01
CA LEU A 69 -1.43 2.40 -7.93
C LEU A 69 -1.05 1.66 -9.22
N ALA A 70 -1.97 0.89 -9.81
CA ALA A 70 -1.73 0.17 -11.05
C ALA A 70 -1.55 1.11 -12.25
N GLN A 71 -2.16 2.30 -12.23
CA GLN A 71 -2.06 3.33 -13.26
C GLN A 71 -0.77 4.17 -13.19
N LEU A 72 0.00 4.09 -12.11
CA LEU A 72 1.30 4.77 -12.05
C LEU A 72 2.23 4.29 -13.18
N ALA A 73 3.12 5.16 -13.62
CA ALA A 73 4.19 4.81 -14.54
C ALA A 73 4.97 3.59 -14.00
N SER A 74 5.33 2.66 -14.90
CA SER A 74 5.90 1.36 -14.51
C SER A 74 7.15 1.46 -13.63
N LEU A 75 7.95 2.51 -13.79
CA LEU A 75 9.12 2.75 -12.92
C LEU A 75 8.70 3.20 -11.52
N ASP A 76 7.79 4.17 -11.42
CA ASP A 76 7.32 4.72 -10.15
C ASP A 76 6.59 3.66 -9.34
N ARG A 77 5.68 2.91 -9.97
CA ARG A 77 4.97 1.80 -9.34
C ARG A 77 5.94 0.79 -8.71
N ARG A 78 6.98 0.39 -9.45
CA ARG A 78 8.00 -0.54 -8.95
C ARG A 78 8.77 0.04 -7.78
N LYS A 79 9.18 1.31 -7.85
CA LYS A 79 9.89 1.99 -6.75
C LYS A 79 9.02 2.07 -5.50
N VAL A 80 7.77 2.50 -5.61
CA VAL A 80 6.82 2.58 -4.49
C VAL A 80 6.67 1.21 -3.81
N LEU A 81 6.35 0.18 -4.59
CA LEU A 81 6.12 -1.18 -4.06
C LEU A 81 7.39 -1.78 -3.43
N THR A 82 8.55 -1.60 -4.06
CA THR A 82 9.83 -2.14 -3.58
C THR A 82 10.27 -1.44 -2.29
N THR A 83 10.15 -0.12 -2.22
CA THR A 83 10.45 0.66 -1.01
C THR A 83 9.53 0.23 0.13
N PHE A 84 8.22 0.14 -0.13
CA PHE A 84 7.26 -0.32 0.87
C PHE A 84 7.59 -1.73 1.38
N ALA A 85 7.90 -2.66 0.46
CA ALA A 85 8.30 -4.03 0.81
C ALA A 85 9.59 -4.10 1.62
N THR A 86 10.56 -3.24 1.31
CA THR A 86 11.82 -3.18 2.04
C THR A 86 11.60 -2.73 3.48
N LEU A 87 10.74 -1.73 3.69
CA LEU A 87 10.42 -1.22 5.03
C LEU A 87 9.65 -2.23 5.90
N HIS A 88 8.81 -3.06 5.28
CA HIS A 88 7.97 -4.03 6.00
C HIS A 88 8.55 -5.44 6.04
N ARG A 89 9.71 -5.67 5.41
CA ARG A 89 10.42 -6.94 5.50
C ARG A 89 10.94 -7.11 6.92
N ARG A 90 10.44 -8.13 7.63
CA ARG A 90 11.04 -8.54 8.90
C ARG A 90 12.50 -8.92 8.63
N ARG A 91 13.46 -8.22 9.26
CA ARG A 91 14.86 -8.67 9.26
C ARG A 91 14.89 -10.04 9.93
N ALA A 92 15.50 -11.02 9.27
CA ALA A 92 15.81 -12.27 9.93
C ALA A 92 16.68 -11.97 11.16
N PRO A 93 16.46 -12.63 12.31
CA PRO A 93 17.39 -12.53 13.43
C PRO A 93 18.77 -12.96 12.93
N ASN A 94 19.79 -12.17 13.28
CA ASN A 94 21.17 -12.44 12.89
C ASN A 94 21.57 -13.78 13.54
N ARG A 95 21.57 -14.89 12.79
CA ARG A 95 22.04 -16.19 13.28
C ARG A 95 23.57 -16.21 13.27
N GLY A 96 24.18 -15.48 14.20
CA GLY A 96 25.62 -15.42 14.30
C GLY A 96 26.09 -14.51 15.42
N SER A 97 26.21 -15.08 16.62
CA SER A 97 27.22 -14.82 17.64
C SER A 97 26.92 -15.75 18.81
N GLU A 98 27.21 -17.05 18.65
CA GLU A 98 27.53 -17.88 19.81
C GLU A 98 29.06 -17.87 19.96
N PRO A 99 29.59 -17.68 21.18
CA PRO A 99 31.01 -17.58 21.46
C PRO A 99 31.78 -18.89 21.24
#